data_AF-A0A944RP96-F1
#
_entry.id   AF-A0A944RP96-F1
#
_cell.length_a   1.000
_cell.length_b   1.000
_cell.length_c   1.000
_cell.angle_alpha   90.00
_cell.angle_beta   90.00
_cell.angle_gamma   90.00
#
_symmetry.space_group_name_H-M   'P 1'
#
loop_
_entity.id
_entity.type
_entity.pdbx_description
1 polymer ?
#
loop_
_entity_poly.entity_id
_entity_poly.type
_entity_poly.pdbx_seq_one_letter_code
_entity_poly.pdbx_strand_id
1 'polypeptide(L)' 'LVAAIALFKGKEVDPAGIFECARKGLEANSVPSYLLYVDEIPKTISEKPQERFLKEKFEENLEQVYKQEDYRVKK' A
#
# COMPACT_ATOMS: atom_id res chain seq x y z
N LEU A 1 9.99 -1.63 -0.36
CA LEU A 1 9.12 -0.66 -1.06
C LEU A 1 7.76 -0.64 -0.36
N VAL A 2 7.16 0.55 -0.15
CA VAL A 2 5.80 0.71 0.40
C VAL A 2 4.92 1.32 -0.69
N ALA A 3 3.72 0.78 -0.90
CA ALA A 3 2.74 1.37 -1.80
C ALA A 3 1.54 1.89 -1.00
N ALA A 4 1.18 3.15 -1.22
CA ALA A 4 -0.04 3.73 -0.68
C ALA A 4 -1.19 3.52 -1.65
N ILE A 5 -2.33 3.01 -1.15
CA ILE A 5 -3.50 2.67 -1.94
C ILE A 5 -4.69 3.44 -1.38
N ALA A 6 -5.34 4.26 -2.21
CA ALA A 6 -6.66 4.78 -1.91
C ALA A 6 -7.74 3.94 -2.58
N LEU A 7 -8.72 3.51 -1.78
CA LEU A 7 -9.87 2.77 -2.29
C LEU A 7 -10.91 3.73 -2.83
N PHE A 8 -11.58 3.31 -3.90
CA PHE A 8 -12.78 4.01 -4.36
C PHE A 8 -13.93 3.76 -3.39
N LYS A 9 -14.81 4.75 -3.27
CA LYS A 9 -15.96 4.71 -2.37
C LYS A 9 -16.81 3.45 -2.60
N GLY A 10 -16.97 2.63 -1.56
CA GLY A 10 -17.72 1.37 -1.61
C GLY A 10 -16.91 0.15 -2.05
N LYS A 11 -15.58 0.24 -2.12
CA LYS A 11 -14.69 -0.91 -2.29
C LYS A 11 -14.12 -1.35 -0.93
N GLU A 12 -13.95 -2.66 -0.79
CA GLU A 12 -13.34 -3.29 0.38
C GLU A 12 -11.84 -3.46 0.19
N VAL A 13 -11.12 -3.53 1.31
CA VAL A 13 -9.67 -3.73 1.35
C VAL A 13 -9.37 -5.21 1.04
N ASP A 14 -8.71 -5.49 -0.10
CA ASP A 14 -8.28 -6.84 -0.47
C ASP A 14 -6.75 -6.90 -0.67
N PRO A 15 -5.96 -7.01 0.41
CA PRO A 15 -4.50 -7.00 0.32
C PRO A 15 -3.96 -8.21 -0.45
N ALA A 16 -4.60 -9.38 -0.29
CA ALA A 16 -4.17 -10.62 -0.96
C ALA A 16 -4.24 -10.51 -2.49
N GLY A 17 -5.38 -10.08 -3.04
CA GLY A 17 -5.54 -9.91 -4.48
C GLY A 17 -4.67 -8.80 -5.05
N ILE A 18 -4.42 -7.73 -4.29
CA ILE A 18 -3.51 -6.66 -4.71
C ILE A 18 -2.06 -7.18 -4.80
N PHE A 19 -1.57 -7.93 -3.82
CA PHE A 19 -0.22 -8.51 -3.87
C PHE A 19 -0.08 -9.52 -5.02
N GLU A 20 -1.10 -10.37 -5.23
CA GLU A 20 -1.16 -11.29 -6.38
C GLU A 20 -1.10 -10.54 -7.72
N CYS A 21 -1.90 -9.48 -7.86
CA CYS A 21 -1.95 -8.65 -9.06
C CYS A 21 -0.61 -7.95 -9.31
N ALA A 22 -0.02 -7.35 -8.27
CA ALA A 22 1.29 -6.73 -8.33
C ALA A 22 2.36 -7.74 -8.74
N ARG A 23 2.34 -8.96 -8.18
CA ARG A 23 3.32 -10.01 -8.53
C ARG A 23 3.14 -10.55 -9.94
N LYS A 24 1.92 -10.57 -10.48
CA LYS A 24 1.65 -11.00 -11.86
C LYS A 24 2.00 -9.92 -12.89
N GLY A 25 1.82 -8.64 -12.55
CA GLY A 25 1.99 -7.51 -13.47
C GLY A 25 3.32 -6.77 -13.35
N LEU A 26 4.01 -6.84 -12.22
CA LEU A 26 5.27 -6.12 -11.96
C LEU A 26 6.44 -7.10 -11.81
N GLU A 27 7.65 -6.61 -12.09
CA GLU A 27 8.88 -7.32 -11.75
C GLU A 27 9.00 -7.52 -10.24
N ALA A 28 9.69 -8.58 -9.83
CA ALA A 28 9.86 -8.95 -8.42
C ALA A 28 10.42 -7.80 -7.55
N ASN A 29 11.31 -6.96 -8.11
CA ASN A 29 11.87 -5.80 -7.42
C ASN A 29 10.88 -4.62 -7.28
N SER A 30 9.83 -4.59 -8.09
CA SER A 30 8.77 -3.58 -8.04
C SER A 30 7.56 -4.02 -7.21
N VAL A 31 7.54 -5.26 -6.72
CA VAL A 31 6.47 -5.72 -5.82
C VAL A 31 6.64 -5.03 -4.46
N PRO A 32 5.62 -4.30 -3.97
CA PRO A 32 5.69 -3.67 -2.66
C PRO A 32 5.73 -4.72 -1.54
N SER A 33 6.54 -4.47 -0.52
CA SER A 33 6.57 -5.33 0.69
C SER A 33 5.47 -4.95 1.67
N TYR A 34 4.99 -3.70 1.59
CA TYR A 34 3.94 -3.17 2.45
C TYR A 34 2.92 -2.40 1.62
N LEU A 35 1.64 -2.61 1.93
CA LEU A 35 0.53 -1.83 1.41
C LEU A 35 -0.04 -0.99 2.54
N LEU A 36 -0.06 0.32 2.35
CA LEU A 36 -0.71 1.27 3.24
C LEU A 36 -2.03 1.68 2.59
N TYR A 37 -3.15 1.30 3.18
CA TYR A 37 -4.44 1.82 2.74
C TYR A 37 -4.68 3.20 3.34
N VAL A 38 -5.16 4.13 2.53
CA VAL A 38 -5.56 5.47 2.94
C VAL A 38 -6.91 5.79 2.33
N ASP A 39 -7.71 6.62 3.00
CA ASP A 39 -9.01 7.03 2.46
C ASP A 39 -8.83 7.95 1.23
N GLU A 40 -7.83 8.82 1.27
CA GLU A 40 -7.48 9.73 0.18
C GLU A 40 -5.95 9.85 0.05
N ILE A 41 -5.43 9.74 -1.18
CA ILE A 41 -4.03 10.10 -1.45
C ILE A 41 -3.93 11.62 -1.39
N PRO A 42 -3.12 12.19 -0.49
CA PRO A 42 -3.00 13.64 -0.38
C PRO A 42 -2.48 14.21 -1.70
N LYS A 43 -3.34 14.97 -2.40
CA LYS A 43 -3.00 15.71 -3.62
C LYS A 43 -2.25 16.99 -3.26
N THR A 44 -1.03 16.85 -2.74
CA THR A 44 -0.18 18.02 -2.45
C THR A 44 0.57 18.44 -3.70
N ILE A 45 0.36 19.70 -4.12
CA ILE A 45 0.91 20.40 -5.30
C ILE A 45 2.41 20.72 -5.12
N SER A 46 3.13 19.90 -4.36
CA SER A 46 4.55 20.14 -4.08
C SER A 46 5.18 18.85 -3.60
N GLU A 47 6.13 18.37 -4.40
CA GLU A 47 6.88 17.12 -4.30
C GLU A 47 7.75 16.95 -3.04
N LYS A 48 7.46 17.66 -1.93
CA LYS A 48 8.35 17.74 -0.76
C LYS A 48 7.75 17.34 0.61
N PRO A 49 6.43 17.41 0.87
CA PRO A 49 5.87 16.92 2.14
C PRO A 49 5.37 15.47 2.11
N GLN A 50 5.21 14.84 0.94
CA GLN A 50 4.49 13.57 0.82
C GLN A 50 5.17 12.41 1.57
N GLU A 51 6.49 12.27 1.49
CA GLU A 51 7.21 11.17 2.14
C GLU A 51 7.10 11.21 3.67
N ARG A 52 7.19 12.39 4.30
CA ARG A 52 7.00 12.52 5.75
C ARG A 52 5.58 12.17 6.15
N PHE A 53 4.60 12.67 5.41
CA PHE A 53 3.19 12.41 5.71
C PHE A 53 2.82 10.93 5.54
N LEU A 54 3.34 10.29 4.49
CA LEU A 54 3.19 8.86 4.24
C LEU A 54 3.87 8.03 5.33
N LYS A 55 5.06 8.45 5.78
CA LYS A 55 5.78 7.76 6.86
C LYS A 55 5.05 7.90 8.19
N GLU A 56 4.56 9.09 8.52
CA GLU A 56 3.78 9.35 9.74
C GLU A 56 2.46 8.57 9.71
N LYS A 57 1.75 8.55 8.57
CA LYS A 57 0.55 7.73 8.39
C LYS A 57 0.84 6.24 8.48
N PHE A 58 1.98 5.77 7.99
CA PHE A 58 2.40 4.38 8.14
C PHE A 58 2.65 4.00 9.61
N GLU A 59 3.28 4.88 10.39
CA GLU A 59 3.53 4.65 11.83
C GLU A 59 2.25 4.79 12.67
N GLU A 60 1.35 5.69 12.30
CA GLU A 60 0.10 5.97 13.01
C GLU A 60 -1.02 4.97 12.66
N ASN A 61 -1.06 4.45 11.44
CA ASN A 61 -2.13 3.59 10.92
C ASN A 61 -1.61 2.18 10.63
N LEU A 62 -0.89 1.58 11.58
CA LEU A 62 -0.38 0.21 11.47
C LEU A 62 -1.50 -0.82 11.21
N GLU A 63 -2.72 -0.54 11.66
CA GLU A 63 -3.90 -1.37 11.39
C GLU A 63 -4.29 -1.40 9.89
N GLN A 64 -3.91 -0.38 9.14
CA GLN A 64 -4.13 -0.27 7.69
C GLN A 64 -2.89 -0.62 6.87
N VAL A 65 -1.83 -1.10 7.54
CA VAL A 65 -0.59 -1.55 6.91
C VAL A 65 -0.58 -3.08 6.80
N TYR A 66 -0.58 -3.56 5.56
CA TYR A 66 -0.56 -4.99 5.27
C TYR A 66 0.80 -5.40 4.73
N LYS A 67 1.36 -6.47 5.32
CA LYS A 67 2.69 -6.99 4.95
C LYS A 67 2.54 -8.10 3.92
N GLN A 68 3.32 -8.03 2.86
CA GLN A 68 3.34 -9.04 1.80
C GLN A 68 3.62 -10.45 2.34
N GLU A 69 4.42 -10.54 3.40
CA GLU A 69 4.77 -11.82 4.03
C GLU A 69 3.56 -12.54 4.64
N ASP A 70 2.60 -11.81 5.19
CA ASP A 70 1.38 -12.38 5.78
C ASP A 70 0.49 -13.04 4.71
N TYR A 71 0.47 -12.44 3.52
CA TYR A 71 -0.28 -12.90 2.36
C TYR A 71 0.54 -13.76 1.39
N ARG A 72 1.78 -14.10 1.76
CA ARG A 72 2.59 -15.04 0.98
C ARG A 72 2.01 -16.43 1.21
N VAL A 73 1.07 -16.83 0.35
CA VAL A 73 0.56 -18.20 0.33
C VAL A 73 1.77 -19.14 0.22
N LYS A 74 2.08 -19.83 1.32
CA LYS A 74 3.09 -20.90 1.32
C LYS A 74 2.56 -21.97 0.39
N LYS A 75 3.16 -22.04 -0.78
CA LYS A 75 2.98 -23.14 -1.73
C LYS A 75 3.81 -24.32 -1.29
#